data_AF-A0A6F8TTV9-F1
#
_entry.id   AF-A0A6F8TTV9-F1
#
_cell.length_a   1.000
_cell.length_b   1.000
_cell.length_c   1.000
_cell.angle_alpha   90.00
_cell.angle_beta   90.00
_cell.angle_gamma   90.00
#
_symmetry.space_group_name_H-M   'P 1'
#
loop_
_entity.id
_entity.type
_entity.pdbx_description
1 polymer ?
#
loop_
_entity_poly.entity_id
_entity_poly.type
_entity_poly.pdbx_seq_one_letter_code
_entity_poly.pdbx_strand_id
1 'polypeptide(L)'
;MKKTREKLLKKIPKKKERPKRTMKVPGIFSYFRTIRGKVVLSFGLLTIVLLVLASTSYFNMMKLEREINTLITYDMQVDTKVKDLSKVLNDIEIGEQGFVITGATGFLAPYQNGKGIVEGHIEDLNVLLKDDPEQIDKLDKIEAQYGFWIQFVDRVIETRKDKGLEKAATLVESGTGKKYLDGIRSYVDMIVVDQQKDLNDRIDSLNQQVFLSKIATIGLSAFAVLLAIFFGIILSHTIKTNTRKISRSILEIANAGGDLTKRIHVKSKDELADLAADTNQLIGGIATLVKQVSEMAENVSASSQQLLASAEETSRTITSIAETSSEIATGSEQTTHRMSSSLEKMGSLEEAARFLFHQAELVRETARDMRTVAEKGGHTVQASSQKMMSIEETMSNTSETVEALGQRSSQITTIIGTITDIAEQTNLLALNAAIEAARAGEHGRGFAVVADEVRKLAEQSRQAAKGVTEIVHSIQEEVNIIIKQNSDGVKEVIAGVEITNETNASLEDILNQTSKTSVVVDEMVDHIQETLNLSQEVATSFAHVNEIAAATASNTETTAAASEEGSAAMEQVTASASELSQQAEKLKELISSFKI
;
A
#
# COMPACT_ATOMS: atom_id res chain seq x y z
N MET A 1 -7.60 -27.17 4.94
CA MET A 1 -7.64 -27.11 6.42
C MET A 1 -8.82 -26.27 6.88
N LYS A 2 -9.87 -26.93 7.35
CA LYS A 2 -11.23 -26.40 7.57
C LYS A 2 -11.56 -26.25 9.07
N LYS A 3 -10.55 -26.01 9.94
CA LYS A 3 -10.67 -26.11 11.40
C LYS A 3 -10.13 -24.94 12.23
N THR A 4 -9.96 -23.75 11.64
CA THR A 4 -9.51 -22.56 12.39
C THR A 4 -10.41 -21.33 12.18
N ARG A 5 -11.56 -21.51 11.54
CA ARG A 5 -12.52 -20.42 11.24
C ARG A 5 -13.69 -20.32 12.23
N GLU A 6 -13.66 -21.11 13.32
CA GLU A 6 -14.80 -21.26 14.25
C GLU A 6 -14.55 -20.69 15.67
N LYS A 7 -13.39 -20.06 15.93
CA LYS A 7 -13.08 -19.46 17.25
C LYS A 7 -13.17 -17.93 17.33
N LEU A 8 -13.59 -17.24 16.26
CA LEU A 8 -13.63 -15.77 16.22
C LEU A 8 -15.04 -15.14 16.25
N LEU A 9 -16.11 -15.92 16.47
CA LEU A 9 -17.49 -15.41 16.46
C LEU A 9 -18.15 -15.23 17.85
N LYS A 10 -17.40 -15.35 18.95
CA LYS A 10 -17.94 -15.10 20.31
C LYS A 10 -17.13 -14.03 21.04
N LYS A 11 -17.42 -12.77 20.73
CA LYS A 11 -17.40 -11.63 21.67
C LYS A 11 -17.88 -10.39 20.90
N ILE A 12 -19.16 -10.36 20.57
CA ILE A 12 -19.85 -9.09 20.32
C ILE A 12 -19.90 -8.41 21.69
N PRO A 13 -19.27 -7.24 21.91
CA PRO A 13 -19.51 -6.50 23.13
C PRO A 13 -20.98 -6.11 23.11
N LYS A 14 -21.71 -6.48 24.17
CA LYS A 14 -23.10 -6.04 24.39
C LYS A 14 -23.18 -4.57 24.04
N LYS A 15 -23.97 -4.24 23.01
CA LYS A 15 -24.42 -2.90 22.69
C LYS A 15 -24.96 -2.35 24.01
N LYS A 16 -24.19 -1.49 24.69
CA LYS A 16 -24.70 -0.74 25.84
C LYS A 16 -25.88 0.02 25.28
N GLU A 17 -27.09 -0.40 25.67
CA GLU A 17 -28.30 0.36 25.42
C GLU A 17 -27.99 1.79 25.86
N ARG A 18 -27.96 2.72 24.90
CA ARG A 18 -28.00 4.13 25.22
C ARG A 18 -29.21 4.30 26.13
N PRO A 19 -29.08 4.90 27.32
CA PRO A 19 -30.26 5.17 28.12
C PRO A 19 -31.19 5.99 27.24
N LYS A 20 -32.40 5.49 27.00
CA LYS A 20 -33.49 6.26 26.39
C LYS A 20 -33.54 7.57 27.18
N ARG A 21 -33.05 8.67 26.58
CA ARG A 21 -33.30 10.02 27.09
C ARG A 21 -34.81 10.17 27.05
N THR A 22 -35.44 9.97 28.21
CA THR A 22 -36.80 10.41 28.42
C THR A 22 -36.79 11.90 28.12
N MET A 23 -37.46 12.29 27.03
CA MET A 23 -37.83 13.69 26.82
C MET A 23 -38.77 14.06 27.97
N LYS A 24 -38.17 14.45 29.11
CA LYS A 24 -38.89 15.26 30.09
C LYS A 24 -39.16 16.58 29.38
N VAL A 25 -40.40 16.77 28.96
CA VAL A 25 -40.92 18.09 28.60
C VAL A 25 -40.49 19.03 29.72
N PRO A 26 -39.68 20.06 29.43
CA PRO A 26 -39.22 20.95 30.47
C PRO A 26 -40.46 21.64 31.04
N GLY A 27 -40.83 21.29 32.27
CA GLY A 27 -41.88 21.99 32.98
C GLY A 27 -41.56 23.49 33.03
N ILE A 28 -42.58 24.33 33.16
CA ILE A 28 -42.47 25.79 33.23
C ILE A 28 -41.35 26.25 34.19
N PHE A 29 -41.07 25.50 35.26
CA PHE A 29 -39.97 25.76 36.21
C PHE A 29 -38.54 25.58 35.66
N SER A 30 -38.31 24.73 34.65
CA SER A 30 -36.98 24.64 34.00
C SER A 30 -36.73 25.78 33.03
N TYR A 31 -37.77 26.37 32.43
CA TYR A 31 -37.62 27.56 31.60
C TYR A 31 -37.04 28.71 32.42
N PHE A 32 -37.51 28.93 33.64
CA PHE A 32 -36.98 29.97 34.55
C PHE A 32 -35.54 29.74 35.04
N ARG A 33 -34.93 28.58 34.77
CA ARG A 33 -33.50 28.34 35.04
C ARG A 33 -32.60 28.83 33.92
N THR A 34 -33.13 28.94 32.70
CA THR A 34 -32.41 29.48 31.53
C THR A 34 -32.15 30.97 31.67
N ILE A 35 -31.15 31.50 30.96
CA ILE A 35 -30.90 32.94 30.91
C ILE A 35 -32.14 33.64 30.36
N ARG A 36 -32.74 33.08 29.30
CA ARG A 36 -33.97 33.62 28.70
C ARG A 36 -35.13 33.68 29.69
N GLY A 37 -35.35 32.63 30.49
CA GLY A 37 -36.41 32.59 31.48
C GLY A 37 -36.19 33.54 32.65
N LYS A 38 -34.93 33.74 33.10
CA LYS A 38 -34.60 34.73 34.13
C LYS A 38 -34.88 36.16 33.66
N VAL A 39 -34.54 36.48 32.40
CA VAL A 39 -34.85 37.77 31.77
C VAL A 39 -36.36 38.00 31.68
N VAL A 40 -37.10 37.02 31.15
CA VAL A 40 -38.55 37.14 31.01
C VAL A 40 -39.24 37.32 32.37
N LEU A 41 -38.79 36.61 33.42
CA LEU A 41 -39.34 36.74 34.77
C LEU A 41 -39.06 38.11 35.39
N SER A 42 -37.83 38.64 35.27
CA SER A 42 -37.47 39.94 35.83
C SER A 42 -38.22 41.10 35.15
N PHE A 43 -38.32 41.07 33.82
CA PHE A 43 -39.05 42.10 33.08
C PHE A 43 -40.56 41.97 33.30
N GLY A 44 -41.11 40.76 33.31
CA GLY A 44 -42.53 40.54 33.56
C GLY A 44 -42.98 41.03 34.93
N LEU A 45 -42.19 40.78 35.99
CA LEU A 45 -42.50 41.24 37.34
C LEU A 45 -42.43 42.78 37.44
N LEU A 46 -41.47 43.41 36.75
CA LEU A 46 -41.36 44.86 36.69
C LEU A 46 -42.53 45.51 35.93
N THR A 47 -42.98 44.90 34.83
CA THR A 47 -44.16 45.36 34.09
C THR A 47 -45.44 45.27 34.94
N ILE A 48 -45.61 44.22 35.74
CA ILE A 48 -46.75 44.09 36.66
C ILE A 48 -46.74 45.22 37.69
N VAL A 49 -45.58 45.55 38.29
CA VAL A 49 -45.48 46.65 39.25
C VAL A 49 -45.82 48.00 38.61
N LEU A 50 -45.37 48.25 37.37
CA LEU A 50 -45.71 49.47 36.63
C LEU A 50 -47.21 49.58 36.31
N LEU A 51 -47.86 48.47 35.95
CA LEU A 51 -49.30 48.44 35.70
C LEU A 51 -50.11 48.74 36.98
N VAL A 52 -49.70 48.17 38.12
CA VAL A 52 -50.34 48.45 39.42
C VAL A 52 -50.18 49.92 39.79
N LEU A 53 -49.00 50.50 39.60
CA LEU A 53 -48.73 51.92 39.85
C LEU A 53 -49.61 52.82 38.98
N ALA A 54 -49.67 52.56 37.67
CA ALA A 54 -50.48 53.33 36.73
C ALA A 54 -51.98 53.26 37.09
N SER A 55 -52.48 52.06 37.39
CA SER A 55 -53.88 51.86 37.77
C SER A 55 -54.24 52.59 39.06
N THR A 56 -53.38 52.51 40.08
CA THR A 56 -53.64 53.14 41.39
C THR A 56 -53.65 54.67 41.28
N SER A 57 -52.71 55.24 40.53
CA SER A 57 -52.64 56.68 40.27
C SER A 57 -53.90 57.20 39.55
N TYR A 58 -54.37 56.46 38.55
CA TYR A 58 -55.59 56.80 37.79
C TYR A 58 -56.84 56.83 38.68
N PHE A 59 -57.03 55.82 39.55
CA PHE A 59 -58.18 55.79 40.48
C PHE A 59 -58.15 56.94 41.49
N ASN A 60 -56.98 57.28 42.04
CA ASN A 60 -56.85 58.40 42.98
C ASN A 60 -57.15 59.75 42.32
N MET A 61 -56.76 59.94 41.06
CA MET A 61 -57.04 61.18 40.32
C MET A 61 -58.54 61.37 40.08
N MET A 62 -59.25 60.32 39.64
CA MET A 62 -60.71 60.38 39.45
C MET A 62 -61.47 60.72 40.73
N LYS A 63 -61.01 60.21 41.89
CA LYS A 63 -61.63 60.51 43.18
C LYS A 63 -61.42 61.99 43.57
N LEU A 64 -60.22 62.52 43.36
CA LEU A 64 -59.88 63.92 43.61
C LEU A 64 -60.73 64.88 42.75
N GLU A 65 -60.91 64.56 41.47
CA GLU A 65 -61.70 65.36 40.54
C GLU A 65 -63.18 65.49 40.96
N ARG A 66 -63.78 64.40 41.45
CA ARG A 66 -65.18 64.40 41.94
C ARG A 66 -65.39 65.30 43.16
N GLU A 67 -64.48 65.27 44.12
CA GLU A 67 -64.58 66.08 45.34
C GLU A 67 -64.37 67.57 45.05
N ILE A 68 -63.42 67.91 44.17
CA ILE A 68 -63.22 69.31 43.73
C ILE A 68 -64.46 69.87 43.04
N ASN A 69 -65.10 69.09 42.16
CA ASN A 69 -66.31 69.53 41.47
C ASN A 69 -67.47 69.78 42.45
N THR A 70 -67.56 69.02 43.54
CA THR A 70 -68.61 69.22 44.55
C THR A 70 -68.38 70.52 45.32
N LEU A 71 -67.13 70.80 45.73
CA LEU A 71 -66.77 72.04 46.43
C LEU A 71 -67.09 73.30 45.60
N ILE A 72 -66.80 73.28 44.29
CA ILE A 72 -67.04 74.43 43.41
C ILE A 72 -68.53 74.62 43.10
N THR A 73 -69.25 73.54 42.81
CA THR A 73 -70.61 73.63 42.27
C THR A 73 -71.68 73.73 43.35
N TYR A 74 -71.42 73.16 44.53
CA TYR A 74 -72.36 73.12 45.65
C TYR A 74 -71.94 74.09 46.75
N ASP A 75 -70.81 73.81 47.42
CA ASP A 75 -70.50 74.47 48.69
C ASP A 75 -70.28 75.99 48.55
N MET A 76 -69.61 76.43 47.48
CA MET A 76 -69.38 77.84 47.19
C MET A 76 -70.65 78.58 46.71
N GLN A 77 -71.57 77.90 46.05
CA GLN A 77 -72.81 78.53 45.56
C GLN A 77 -73.77 78.81 46.71
N VAL A 78 -73.90 77.88 47.67
CA VAL A 78 -74.69 78.08 48.89
C VAL A 78 -74.16 79.29 49.67
N ASP A 79 -72.85 79.33 49.97
CA ASP A 79 -72.23 80.45 50.70
C ASP A 79 -72.51 81.81 50.05
N THR A 80 -72.41 81.88 48.72
CA THR A 80 -72.70 83.12 47.96
C THR A 80 -74.16 83.53 48.11
N LYS A 81 -75.10 82.61 47.93
CA LYS A 81 -76.54 82.88 47.96
C LYS A 81 -77.05 83.30 49.34
N VAL A 82 -76.53 82.72 50.40
CA VAL A 82 -76.88 83.09 51.78
C VAL A 82 -76.40 84.51 52.11
N LYS A 83 -75.19 84.88 51.67
CA LYS A 83 -74.67 86.24 51.83
C LYS A 83 -75.49 87.28 51.04
N ASP A 84 -75.89 86.94 49.82
CA ASP A 84 -76.77 87.80 49.01
C ASP A 84 -78.15 87.99 49.65
N LEU A 85 -78.75 86.91 50.18
CA LEU A 85 -80.02 86.98 50.93
C LEU A 85 -79.92 87.94 52.12
N SER A 86 -78.86 87.82 52.93
CA SER A 86 -78.59 88.71 54.07
C SER A 86 -78.52 90.19 53.65
N LYS A 87 -77.83 90.46 52.54
CA LYS A 87 -77.68 91.81 52.00
C LYS A 87 -79.02 92.40 51.56
N VAL A 88 -79.85 91.64 50.86
CA VAL A 88 -81.14 92.12 50.36
C VAL A 88 -82.11 92.39 51.51
N LEU A 89 -82.14 91.53 52.53
CA LEU A 89 -82.92 91.76 53.75
C LEU A 89 -82.55 93.09 54.43
N ASN A 90 -81.26 93.40 54.48
CA ASN A 90 -80.77 94.67 55.01
C ASN A 90 -81.21 95.87 54.15
N ASP A 91 -81.20 95.74 52.82
CA ASP A 91 -81.66 96.79 51.91
C ASP A 91 -83.18 97.07 52.07
N ILE A 92 -83.99 96.04 52.31
CA ILE A 92 -85.43 96.17 52.60
C ILE A 92 -85.66 96.93 53.90
N GLU A 93 -84.92 96.61 54.97
CA GLU A 93 -84.99 97.31 56.27
C GLU A 93 -84.63 98.80 56.10
N ILE A 94 -83.53 99.09 55.40
CA ILE A 94 -83.10 100.48 55.16
C ILE A 94 -84.15 101.25 54.36
N GLY A 95 -84.76 100.62 53.34
CA GLY A 95 -85.82 101.23 52.54
C GLY A 95 -87.08 101.55 53.36
N GLU A 96 -87.50 100.60 54.21
CA GLU A 96 -88.61 100.77 55.15
C GLU A 96 -88.35 101.94 56.11
N GLN A 97 -87.23 101.93 56.82
CA GLN A 97 -86.86 102.99 57.77
C GLN A 97 -86.73 104.35 57.06
N GLY A 98 -86.12 104.39 55.88
CA GLY A 98 -85.99 105.59 55.06
C GLY A 98 -87.35 106.17 54.68
N PHE A 99 -88.33 105.33 54.32
CA PHE A 99 -89.69 105.77 54.03
C PHE A 99 -90.43 106.21 55.30
N VAL A 100 -90.29 105.49 56.41
CA VAL A 100 -90.91 105.88 57.68
C VAL A 100 -90.40 107.25 58.12
N ILE A 101 -89.09 107.50 58.09
CA ILE A 101 -88.50 108.78 58.51
C ILE A 101 -88.93 109.91 57.58
N THR A 102 -88.75 109.75 56.27
CA THR A 102 -88.88 110.87 55.31
C THR A 102 -90.27 111.05 54.72
N GLY A 103 -91.05 109.97 54.62
CA GLY A 103 -92.31 109.91 53.84
C GLY A 103 -92.12 109.91 52.32
N ALA A 104 -90.89 109.96 51.80
CA ALA A 104 -90.62 110.00 50.37
C ALA A 104 -90.70 108.60 49.76
N THR A 105 -91.63 108.40 48.82
CA THR A 105 -91.88 107.10 48.17
C THR A 105 -90.66 106.51 47.45
N GLY A 106 -89.67 107.33 47.09
CA GLY A 106 -88.41 106.85 46.51
C GLY A 106 -87.63 105.89 47.40
N PHE A 107 -87.77 105.97 48.74
CA PHE A 107 -87.14 105.02 49.67
C PHE A 107 -87.81 103.64 49.69
N LEU A 108 -88.99 103.48 49.09
CA LEU A 108 -89.66 102.18 49.00
C LEU A 108 -89.14 101.32 47.84
N ALA A 109 -88.24 101.82 46.98
CA ALA A 109 -87.71 101.02 45.87
C ALA A 109 -86.91 99.77 46.33
N PRO A 110 -85.98 99.85 47.31
CA PRO A 110 -85.33 98.67 47.89
C PRO A 110 -86.33 97.69 48.52
N TYR A 111 -87.36 98.22 49.17
CA TYR A 111 -88.43 97.40 49.74
C TYR A 111 -89.22 96.64 48.67
N GLN A 112 -89.71 97.34 47.64
CA GLN A 112 -90.54 96.75 46.58
C GLN A 112 -89.77 95.74 45.72
N ASN A 113 -88.55 96.08 45.32
CA ASN A 113 -87.70 95.19 44.52
C ASN A 113 -87.13 94.04 45.36
N GLY A 114 -86.79 94.32 46.62
CA GLY A 114 -86.19 93.35 47.53
C GLY A 114 -87.11 92.16 47.81
N LYS A 115 -88.44 92.34 47.81
CA LYS A 115 -89.37 91.22 48.04
C LYS A 115 -89.16 90.07 47.06
N GLY A 116 -89.22 90.35 45.76
CA GLY A 116 -89.02 89.33 44.73
C GLY A 116 -87.60 88.77 44.71
N ILE A 117 -86.60 89.56 45.12
CA ILE A 117 -85.21 89.08 45.19
C ILE A 117 -85.01 88.13 46.38
N VAL A 118 -85.61 88.41 47.55
CA VAL A 118 -85.58 87.50 48.70
C VAL A 118 -86.27 86.18 48.37
N GLU A 119 -87.46 86.22 47.76
CA GLU A 119 -88.17 85.02 47.33
C GLU A 119 -87.32 84.19 46.35
N GLY A 120 -86.66 84.84 45.37
CA GLY A 120 -85.74 84.17 44.46
C GLY A 120 -84.52 83.55 45.14
N HIS A 121 -83.91 84.23 46.12
CA HIS A 121 -82.80 83.66 46.88
C HIS A 121 -83.23 82.49 47.77
N ILE A 122 -84.43 82.55 48.38
CA ILE A 122 -84.98 81.44 49.15
C ILE A 122 -85.24 80.24 48.24
N GLU A 123 -85.81 80.43 47.05
CA GLU A 123 -86.03 79.35 46.08
C GLU A 123 -84.71 78.70 45.61
N ASP A 124 -83.71 79.52 45.26
CA ASP A 124 -82.37 79.05 44.88
C ASP A 124 -81.71 78.26 46.03
N LEU A 125 -81.81 78.75 47.26
CA LEU A 125 -81.28 78.08 48.44
C LEU A 125 -82.03 76.78 48.74
N ASN A 126 -83.33 76.71 48.48
CA ASN A 126 -84.11 75.50 48.69
C ASN A 126 -83.70 74.38 47.71
N VAL A 127 -83.35 74.74 46.47
CA VAL A 127 -82.79 73.80 45.49
C VAL A 127 -81.38 73.35 45.88
N LEU A 128 -80.52 74.30 46.28
CA LEU A 128 -79.14 73.99 46.63
C LEU A 128 -79.04 73.19 47.92
N LEU A 129 -79.89 73.44 48.92
CA LEU A 129 -79.85 72.80 50.23
C LEU A 129 -80.72 71.54 50.33
N LYS A 130 -81.32 71.08 49.24
CA LYS A 130 -82.28 69.95 49.24
C LYS A 130 -81.79 68.70 49.95
N ASP A 131 -80.49 68.43 49.89
CA ASP A 131 -79.86 67.25 50.48
C ASP A 131 -79.25 67.49 51.88
N ASP A 132 -79.43 68.70 52.44
CA ASP A 132 -79.06 69.10 53.79
C ASP A 132 -80.31 69.45 54.63
N PRO A 133 -80.92 68.45 55.30
CA PRO A 133 -82.14 68.64 56.07
C PRO A 133 -82.00 69.66 57.20
N GLU A 134 -80.79 69.83 57.73
CA GLU A 134 -80.53 70.73 58.84
C GLU A 134 -80.47 72.19 58.38
N GLN A 135 -79.90 72.44 57.19
CA GLN A 135 -79.92 73.78 56.59
C GLN A 135 -81.28 74.15 55.99
N ILE A 136 -82.03 73.19 55.42
CA ILE A 136 -83.42 73.41 54.99
C ILE A 136 -84.30 73.86 56.17
N ASP A 137 -84.20 73.23 57.34
CA ASP A 137 -84.98 73.65 58.52
C ASP A 137 -84.67 75.10 58.94
N LYS A 138 -83.42 75.55 58.80
CA LYS A 138 -83.02 76.94 59.04
C LYS A 138 -83.58 77.87 57.96
N LEU A 139 -83.58 77.46 56.70
CA LEU A 139 -84.15 78.21 55.57
C LEU A 139 -85.67 78.37 55.71
N ASP A 140 -86.38 77.31 56.08
CA ASP A 140 -87.83 77.34 56.32
C ASP A 140 -88.19 78.31 57.46
N LYS A 141 -87.36 78.37 58.50
CA LYS A 141 -87.51 79.33 59.60
C LYS A 141 -87.24 80.77 59.14
N ILE A 142 -86.28 80.98 58.23
CA ILE A 142 -86.05 82.28 57.58
C ILE A 142 -87.29 82.69 56.78
N GLU A 143 -87.81 81.80 55.93
CA GLU A 143 -88.98 82.06 55.09
C GLU A 143 -90.22 82.41 55.94
N ALA A 144 -90.48 81.63 56.99
CA ALA A 144 -91.59 81.88 57.90
C ALA A 144 -91.47 83.24 58.60
N GLN A 145 -90.28 83.57 59.14
CA GLN A 145 -90.07 84.86 59.79
C GLN A 145 -90.07 86.02 58.81
N TYR A 146 -89.59 85.81 57.59
CA TYR A 146 -89.65 86.78 56.50
C TYR A 146 -91.10 87.14 56.14
N GLY A 147 -91.98 86.14 56.04
CA GLY A 147 -93.41 86.37 55.81
C GLY A 147 -94.05 87.24 56.90
N PHE A 148 -93.76 86.97 58.19
CA PHE A 148 -94.25 87.80 59.29
C PHE A 148 -93.64 89.20 59.28
N TRP A 149 -92.35 89.31 58.95
CA TRP A 149 -91.63 90.57 58.88
C TRP A 149 -92.19 91.48 57.80
N ILE A 150 -92.41 90.96 56.59
CA ILE A 150 -92.99 91.73 55.48
C ILE A 150 -94.40 92.19 55.76
N GLN A 151 -95.27 91.35 56.35
CA GLN A 151 -96.62 91.79 56.74
C GLN A 151 -96.56 92.92 57.78
N PHE A 152 -95.61 92.84 58.72
CA PHE A 152 -95.39 93.91 59.68
C PHE A 152 -94.93 95.20 58.99
N VAL A 153 -93.95 95.10 58.08
CA VAL A 153 -93.46 96.25 57.32
C VAL A 153 -94.56 96.87 56.43
N ASP A 154 -95.37 96.07 55.74
CA ASP A 154 -96.52 96.56 54.97
C ASP A 154 -97.47 97.37 55.85
N ARG A 155 -97.76 96.89 57.06
CA ARG A 155 -98.59 97.60 58.04
C ARG A 155 -97.96 98.91 58.52
N VAL A 156 -96.64 98.95 58.69
CA VAL A 156 -95.90 100.18 59.03
C VAL A 156 -95.99 101.18 57.88
N ILE A 157 -95.77 100.74 56.63
CA ILE A 157 -95.83 101.58 55.43
C ILE A 157 -97.24 102.14 55.22
N GLU A 158 -98.29 101.31 55.34
CA GLU A 158 -99.69 101.75 55.24
C GLU A 158 -100.05 102.74 56.36
N THR A 159 -99.66 102.43 57.60
CA THR A 159 -99.89 103.35 58.73
C THR A 159 -99.19 104.69 58.51
N ARG A 160 -97.99 104.68 57.92
CA ARG A 160 -97.25 105.90 57.59
C ARG A 160 -97.98 106.74 56.55
N LYS A 161 -98.59 106.11 55.54
CA LYS A 161 -99.37 106.78 54.49
C LYS A 161 -100.69 107.35 55.03
N ASP A 162 -101.41 106.59 55.84
CA ASP A 162 -102.78 106.93 56.25
C ASP A 162 -102.86 107.78 57.52
N LYS A 163 -101.91 107.58 58.44
CA LYS A 163 -102.00 108.09 59.82
C LYS A 163 -100.80 108.94 60.26
N GLY A 164 -99.81 109.13 59.38
CA GLY A 164 -98.64 110.00 59.62
C GLY A 164 -97.49 109.34 60.40
N LEU A 165 -96.42 110.13 60.65
CA LEU A 165 -95.14 109.65 61.20
C LEU A 165 -95.30 109.05 62.60
N GLU A 166 -95.97 109.77 63.50
CA GLU A 166 -96.08 109.41 64.92
C GLU A 166 -96.67 107.99 65.12
N LYS A 167 -97.71 107.64 64.36
CA LYS A 167 -98.36 106.32 64.44
C LYS A 167 -97.54 105.21 63.77
N ALA A 168 -96.75 105.52 62.75
CA ALA A 168 -95.83 104.56 62.15
C ALA A 168 -94.59 104.34 63.02
N ALA A 169 -94.05 105.41 63.60
CA ALA A 169 -92.90 105.36 64.51
C ALA A 169 -93.21 104.54 65.76
N THR A 170 -94.41 104.68 66.35
CA THR A 170 -94.84 103.83 67.49
C THR A 170 -94.94 102.34 67.13
N LEU A 171 -95.29 102.00 65.89
CA LEU A 171 -95.23 100.61 65.43
C LEU A 171 -93.78 100.12 65.31
N VAL A 172 -92.88 100.91 64.74
CA VAL A 172 -91.45 100.55 64.65
C VAL A 172 -90.82 100.44 66.05
N GLU A 173 -91.11 101.38 66.95
CA GLU A 173 -90.68 101.41 68.35
C GLU A 173 -91.21 100.23 69.18
N SER A 174 -92.28 99.56 68.73
CA SER A 174 -92.73 98.30 69.36
C SER A 174 -91.65 97.21 69.33
N GLY A 175 -90.64 97.35 68.46
CA GLY A 175 -89.55 96.39 68.29
C GLY A 175 -89.97 95.10 67.57
N THR A 176 -91.24 94.98 67.16
CA THR A 176 -91.77 93.77 66.53
C THR A 176 -91.06 93.44 65.20
N GLY A 177 -90.87 94.44 64.33
CA GLY A 177 -90.14 94.26 63.06
C GLY A 177 -88.68 93.88 63.27
N LYS A 178 -87.99 94.55 64.21
CA LYS A 178 -86.62 94.22 64.58
C LYS A 178 -86.49 92.78 65.10
N LYS A 179 -87.43 92.32 65.92
CA LYS A 179 -87.43 90.94 66.45
C LYS A 179 -87.50 89.89 65.33
N TYR A 180 -88.33 90.11 64.31
CA TYR A 180 -88.38 89.19 63.16
C TYR A 180 -87.08 89.25 62.34
N LEU A 181 -86.54 90.44 62.08
CA LEU A 181 -85.31 90.57 61.31
C LEU A 181 -84.07 90.01 62.04
N ASP A 182 -83.96 90.22 63.35
CA ASP A 182 -82.89 89.64 64.18
C ASP A 182 -82.98 88.11 64.20
N GLY A 183 -84.19 87.54 64.19
CA GLY A 183 -84.38 86.10 64.08
C GLY A 183 -83.99 85.56 62.70
N ILE A 184 -84.35 86.25 61.61
CA ILE A 184 -83.89 85.92 60.26
C ILE A 184 -82.35 85.98 60.20
N ARG A 185 -81.74 87.08 60.66
CA ARG A 185 -80.27 87.24 60.71
C ARG A 185 -79.61 86.13 61.51
N SER A 186 -80.18 85.72 62.64
CA SER A 186 -79.64 84.62 63.43
C SER A 186 -79.63 83.29 62.66
N TYR A 187 -80.69 82.98 61.90
CA TYR A 187 -80.71 81.74 61.09
C TYR A 187 -79.80 81.84 59.87
N VAL A 188 -79.72 83.00 59.24
CA VAL A 188 -78.77 83.27 58.14
C VAL A 188 -77.33 83.08 58.64
N ASP A 189 -76.98 83.64 59.80
CA ASP A 189 -75.64 83.47 60.39
C ASP A 189 -75.35 82.01 60.76
N MET A 190 -76.34 81.26 61.27
CA MET A 190 -76.18 79.83 61.52
C MET A 190 -75.86 79.06 60.24
N ILE A 191 -76.60 79.34 59.15
CA ILE A 191 -76.34 78.74 57.84
C ILE A 191 -74.92 79.08 57.35
N VAL A 192 -74.49 80.35 57.47
CA VAL A 192 -73.12 80.76 57.07
C VAL A 192 -72.06 80.02 57.88
N VAL A 193 -72.23 79.92 59.20
CA VAL A 193 -71.24 79.25 60.08
C VAL A 193 -71.11 77.77 59.76
N ASP A 194 -72.23 77.08 59.54
CA ASP A 194 -72.22 75.66 59.21
C ASP A 194 -71.62 75.43 57.82
N GLN A 195 -71.99 76.25 56.83
CA GLN A 195 -71.42 76.17 55.49
C GLN A 195 -69.90 76.44 55.49
N GLN A 196 -69.43 77.39 56.29
CA GLN A 196 -68.00 77.68 56.44
C GLN A 196 -67.24 76.50 57.08
N LYS A 197 -67.88 75.79 58.01
CA LYS A 197 -67.31 74.61 58.65
C LYS A 197 -67.23 73.44 57.68
N ASP A 198 -68.31 73.14 56.97
CA ASP A 198 -68.36 72.05 55.98
C ASP A 198 -67.35 72.27 54.85
N LEU A 199 -67.19 73.52 54.39
CA LEU A 199 -66.16 73.88 53.40
C LEU A 199 -64.74 73.58 53.91
N ASN A 200 -64.44 73.91 55.16
CA ASN A 200 -63.13 73.67 55.77
C ASN A 200 -62.85 72.17 55.97
N ASP A 201 -63.81 71.42 56.51
CA ASP A 201 -63.70 69.97 56.71
C ASP A 201 -63.46 69.25 55.38
N ARG A 202 -64.10 69.73 54.31
CA ARG A 202 -63.92 69.18 52.96
C ARG A 202 -62.54 69.48 52.38
N ILE A 203 -62.03 70.70 52.54
CA ILE A 203 -60.67 71.09 52.13
C ILE A 203 -59.61 70.24 52.85
N ASP A 204 -59.79 69.99 54.15
CA ASP A 204 -58.88 69.15 54.93
C ASP A 204 -58.91 67.68 54.47
N SER A 205 -60.10 67.15 54.19
CA SER A 205 -60.24 65.80 53.63
C SER A 205 -59.56 65.64 52.26
N LEU A 206 -59.60 66.69 51.42
CA LEU A 206 -58.93 66.74 50.12
C LEU A 206 -57.42 66.74 50.27
N ASN A 207 -56.89 67.58 51.18
CA ASN A 207 -55.46 67.64 51.47
C ASN A 207 -54.92 66.30 51.98
N GLN A 208 -55.67 65.62 52.86
CA GLN A 208 -55.30 64.31 53.37
C GLN A 208 -55.29 63.23 52.26
N GLN A 209 -56.28 63.24 51.36
CA GLN A 209 -56.33 62.33 50.22
C GLN A 209 -55.15 62.54 49.24
N VAL A 210 -54.80 63.80 48.96
CA VAL A 210 -53.63 64.14 48.13
C VAL A 210 -52.33 63.65 48.79
N PHE A 211 -52.19 63.80 50.10
CA PHE A 211 -51.00 63.36 50.83
C PHE A 211 -50.82 61.83 50.79
N LEU A 212 -51.88 61.06 51.05
CA LEU A 212 -51.85 59.59 50.96
C LEU A 212 -51.53 59.12 49.53
N SER A 213 -52.11 59.75 48.51
CA SER A 213 -51.83 59.44 47.10
C SER A 213 -50.36 59.70 46.71
N LYS A 214 -49.76 60.80 47.20
CA LYS A 214 -48.34 61.12 46.99
C LYS A 214 -47.42 60.07 47.61
N ILE A 215 -47.66 59.65 48.86
CA ILE A 215 -46.85 58.63 49.53
C ILE A 215 -46.95 57.29 48.79
N ALA A 216 -48.15 56.85 48.43
CA ALA A 216 -48.34 55.59 47.71
C ALA A 216 -47.59 55.59 46.37
N THR A 217 -47.69 56.66 45.60
CA THR A 217 -47.05 56.78 44.27
C THR A 217 -45.52 56.79 44.37
N ILE A 218 -44.95 57.55 45.32
CA ILE A 218 -43.50 57.61 45.54
C ILE A 218 -42.98 56.26 46.05
N GLY A 219 -43.69 55.62 46.99
CA GLY A 219 -43.31 54.32 47.54
C GLY A 219 -43.27 53.20 46.49
N LEU A 220 -44.33 53.10 45.67
CA LEU A 220 -44.40 52.14 44.57
C LEU A 220 -43.33 52.39 43.50
N SER A 221 -43.03 53.66 43.20
CA SER A 221 -41.97 54.04 42.25
C SER A 221 -40.58 53.63 42.76
N ALA A 222 -40.27 53.93 44.03
CA ALA A 222 -39.00 53.56 44.65
C ALA A 222 -38.81 52.03 44.69
N PHE A 223 -39.87 51.29 45.00
CA PHE A 223 -39.86 49.83 45.00
C PHE A 223 -39.59 49.24 43.60
N ALA A 224 -40.20 49.80 42.55
CA ALA A 224 -39.97 49.39 41.18
C ALA A 224 -38.51 49.57 40.74
N VAL A 225 -37.88 50.70 41.11
CA VAL A 225 -36.47 50.99 40.82
C VAL A 225 -35.53 50.02 41.56
N LEU A 226 -35.80 49.75 42.85
CA LEU A 226 -35.01 48.80 43.63
C LEU A 226 -35.06 47.38 43.04
N LEU A 227 -36.24 46.93 42.60
CA LEU A 227 -36.39 45.65 41.91
C LEU A 227 -35.61 45.60 40.59
N ALA A 228 -35.64 46.69 39.80
CA ALA A 228 -34.89 46.79 38.55
C ALA A 228 -33.38 46.63 38.77
N ILE A 229 -32.84 47.33 39.77
CA ILE A 229 -31.41 47.28 40.13
C ILE A 229 -31.04 45.88 40.64
N PHE A 230 -31.86 45.29 41.53
CA PHE A 230 -31.63 43.97 42.08
C PHE A 230 -31.54 42.88 41.00
N PHE A 231 -32.51 42.82 40.10
CA PHE A 231 -32.49 41.85 38.99
C PHE A 231 -31.38 42.14 37.98
N GLY A 232 -31.08 43.42 37.71
CA GLY A 232 -30.00 43.82 36.83
C GLY A 232 -28.62 43.36 37.32
N ILE A 233 -28.34 43.50 38.62
CA ILE A 233 -27.08 43.04 39.23
C ILE A 233 -26.96 41.51 39.16
N ILE A 234 -28.01 40.77 39.51
CA ILE A 234 -27.99 39.30 39.50
C ILE A 234 -27.73 38.75 38.09
N LEU A 235 -28.43 39.29 37.09
CA LEU A 235 -28.32 38.85 35.70
C LEU A 235 -26.92 39.18 35.14
N SER A 236 -26.44 40.41 35.36
CA SER A 236 -25.12 40.86 34.92
C SER A 236 -23.99 40.04 35.56
N HIS A 237 -24.07 39.79 36.87
CA HIS A 237 -23.05 39.02 37.59
C HIS A 237 -22.98 37.55 37.10
N THR A 238 -24.13 36.93 36.86
CA THR A 238 -24.22 35.52 36.42
C THR A 238 -23.67 35.35 35.00
N ILE A 239 -24.07 36.22 34.06
CA ILE A 239 -23.63 36.16 32.67
C ILE A 239 -22.12 36.46 32.60
N LYS A 240 -21.67 37.57 33.18
CA LYS A 240 -20.26 38.00 33.14
C LYS A 240 -19.30 36.96 33.71
N THR A 241 -19.66 36.33 34.83
CA THR A 241 -18.75 35.41 35.51
C THR A 241 -18.58 34.11 34.73
N ASN A 242 -19.66 33.54 34.19
CA ASN A 242 -19.61 32.26 33.50
C ASN A 242 -19.05 32.40 32.07
N THR A 243 -19.40 33.44 31.32
CA THR A 243 -18.82 33.69 29.98
C THR A 243 -17.32 33.95 30.05
N ARG A 244 -16.87 34.74 31.04
CA ARG A 244 -15.45 35.02 31.24
C ARG A 244 -14.66 33.77 31.65
N LYS A 245 -15.27 32.84 32.39
CA LYS A 245 -14.66 31.54 32.70
C LYS A 245 -14.50 30.67 31.46
N ILE A 246 -15.55 30.54 30.64
CA ILE A 246 -15.48 29.79 29.38
C ILE A 246 -14.40 30.38 28.45
N SER A 247 -14.43 31.69 28.23
CA SER A 247 -13.45 32.40 27.39
C SER A 247 -12.02 32.25 27.92
N ARG A 248 -11.78 32.41 29.22
CA ARG A 248 -10.46 32.21 29.82
C ARG A 248 -9.98 30.77 29.70
N SER A 249 -10.84 29.78 29.95
CA SER A 249 -10.45 28.38 29.81
C SER A 249 -10.08 28.03 28.35
N ILE A 250 -10.80 28.57 27.36
CA ILE A 250 -10.43 28.40 25.94
C ILE A 250 -9.08 29.05 25.65
N LEU A 251 -8.87 30.29 26.10
CA LEU A 251 -7.60 31.01 25.93
C LEU A 251 -6.44 30.33 26.66
N GLU A 252 -6.67 29.78 27.85
CA GLU A 252 -5.65 29.01 28.59
C GLU A 252 -5.27 27.73 27.86
N ILE A 253 -6.23 27.04 27.23
CA ILE A 253 -5.96 25.87 26.41
C ILE A 253 -5.14 26.27 25.19
N ALA A 254 -5.52 27.34 24.49
CA ALA A 254 -4.82 27.84 23.30
C ALA A 254 -3.41 28.35 23.62
N ASN A 255 -3.24 29.17 24.66
CA ASN A 255 -1.97 29.79 25.04
C ASN A 255 -1.01 28.80 25.73
N ALA A 256 -1.51 27.74 26.35
CA ALA A 256 -0.68 26.69 26.95
C ALA A 256 -0.22 25.63 25.91
N GLY A 257 -0.13 26.00 24.62
CA GLY A 257 0.32 25.11 23.55
C GLY A 257 -0.72 24.06 23.12
N GLY A 258 -1.99 24.21 23.49
CA GLY A 258 -3.01 23.19 23.23
C GLY A 258 -3.02 22.12 24.32
N ASP A 259 -3.16 22.51 25.59
CA ASP A 259 -3.39 21.56 26.68
C ASP A 259 -4.83 21.01 26.64
N LEU A 260 -5.00 19.93 25.88
CA LEU A 260 -6.26 19.24 25.65
C LEU A 260 -6.66 18.32 26.82
N THR A 261 -5.90 18.27 27.92
CA THR A 261 -6.32 17.59 29.15
C THR A 261 -7.31 18.44 29.96
N LYS A 262 -7.27 19.77 29.80
CA LYS A 262 -8.12 20.70 30.54
C LYS A 262 -9.57 20.63 30.08
N ARG A 263 -10.50 20.84 31.01
CA ARG A 263 -11.96 20.87 30.76
C ARG A 263 -12.60 22.11 31.36
N ILE A 264 -13.52 22.71 30.61
CA ILE A 264 -14.26 23.89 31.00
C ILE A 264 -15.35 23.49 31.99
N HIS A 265 -15.27 24.02 33.21
CA HIS A 265 -16.25 23.77 34.26
C HIS A 265 -16.98 25.06 34.62
N VAL A 266 -18.30 25.08 34.38
CA VAL A 266 -19.19 26.16 34.83
C VAL A 266 -20.18 25.61 35.84
N LYS A 267 -20.50 26.40 36.87
CA LYS A 267 -21.48 26.03 37.92
C LYS A 267 -22.93 26.27 37.48
N SER A 268 -23.13 26.82 36.27
CA SER A 268 -24.44 27.17 35.77
C SER A 268 -25.26 25.95 35.37
N LYS A 269 -26.58 26.13 35.26
CA LYS A 269 -27.54 25.12 34.74
C LYS A 269 -28.36 25.68 33.57
N ASP A 270 -27.83 26.72 32.93
CA ASP A 270 -28.43 27.43 31.80
C ASP A 270 -27.63 27.15 30.53
N GLU A 271 -27.92 27.89 29.46
CA GLU A 271 -27.34 27.70 28.13
C GLU A 271 -25.80 27.79 28.13
N LEU A 272 -25.19 28.44 29.12
CA LEU A 272 -23.73 28.48 29.26
C LEU A 272 -23.14 27.14 29.74
N ALA A 273 -23.92 26.32 30.45
CA ALA A 273 -23.53 24.96 30.82
C ALA A 273 -23.48 24.04 29.61
N ASP A 274 -24.48 24.15 28.72
CA ASP A 274 -24.51 23.41 27.46
C ASP A 274 -23.35 23.84 26.55
N LEU A 275 -23.08 25.14 26.43
CA LEU A 275 -21.92 25.65 25.68
C LEU A 275 -20.58 25.11 26.21
N ALA A 276 -20.42 25.05 27.54
CA ALA A 276 -19.21 24.48 28.15
C ALA A 276 -19.09 22.98 27.87
N ALA A 277 -20.20 22.23 27.89
CA ALA A 277 -20.23 20.81 27.57
C ALA A 277 -19.90 20.54 26.10
N ASP A 278 -20.51 21.28 25.17
CA ASP A 278 -20.24 21.17 23.73
C ASP A 278 -18.78 21.52 23.40
N THR A 279 -18.23 22.56 24.06
CA THR A 279 -16.81 22.91 23.93
C THR A 279 -15.90 21.81 24.46
N ASN A 280 -16.23 21.17 25.58
CA ASN A 280 -15.48 20.02 26.09
C ASN A 280 -15.53 18.81 25.14
N GLN A 281 -16.65 18.60 24.45
CA GLN A 281 -16.76 17.56 23.43
C GLN A 281 -15.84 17.86 22.23
N LEU A 282 -15.78 19.12 21.79
CA LEU A 282 -14.84 19.55 20.76
C LEU A 282 -13.38 19.31 21.18
N ILE A 283 -13.00 19.72 22.40
CA ILE A 283 -11.66 19.48 22.95
C ILE A 283 -11.33 17.97 22.97
N GLY A 284 -12.28 17.12 23.37
CA GLY A 284 -12.09 15.66 23.35
C GLY A 284 -11.94 15.07 21.94
N GLY A 285 -12.66 15.62 20.96
CA GLY A 285 -12.51 15.28 19.55
C GLY A 285 -11.12 15.63 19.02
N ILE A 286 -10.63 16.85 19.31
CA ILE A 286 -9.27 17.29 18.93
C ILE A 286 -8.22 16.40 19.61
N ALA A 287 -8.35 16.11 20.91
CA ALA A 287 -7.43 15.23 21.63
C ALA A 287 -7.30 13.84 20.99
N THR A 288 -8.43 13.28 20.55
CA THR A 288 -8.46 11.98 19.88
C THR A 288 -7.77 12.05 18.51
N LEU A 289 -8.03 13.10 17.72
CA LEU A 289 -7.39 13.31 16.43
C LEU A 289 -5.87 13.48 16.59
N VAL A 290 -5.42 14.33 17.50
CA VAL A 290 -3.99 14.57 17.75
C VAL A 290 -3.30 13.27 18.18
N LYS A 291 -3.93 12.45 19.04
CA LYS A 291 -3.42 11.13 19.41
C LYS A 291 -3.29 10.19 18.20
N GLN A 292 -4.33 10.11 17.36
CA GLN A 292 -4.29 9.26 16.16
C GLN A 292 -3.22 9.70 15.17
N VAL A 293 -3.02 11.01 14.98
CA VAL A 293 -1.97 11.53 14.11
C VAL A 293 -0.58 11.25 14.70
N SER A 294 -0.41 11.33 16.03
CA SER A 294 0.84 10.95 16.71
C SER A 294 1.18 9.46 16.48
N GLU A 295 0.21 8.56 16.68
CA GLU A 295 0.39 7.12 16.42
C GLU A 295 0.68 6.84 14.94
N MET A 296 0.03 7.57 14.02
CA MET A 296 0.30 7.45 12.58
C MET A 296 1.72 7.92 12.22
N ALA A 297 2.18 9.05 12.78
CA ALA A 297 3.52 9.57 12.56
C ALA A 297 4.59 8.57 13.06
N GLU A 298 4.39 7.95 14.21
CA GLU A 298 5.28 6.91 14.74
C GLU A 298 5.34 5.69 13.83
N ASN A 299 4.18 5.22 13.33
CA ASN A 299 4.13 4.11 12.38
C ASN A 299 4.80 4.45 11.04
N VAL A 300 4.65 5.68 10.53
CA VAL A 300 5.31 6.12 9.30
C VAL A 300 6.82 6.19 9.50
N SER A 301 7.30 6.72 10.63
CA SER A 301 8.72 6.76 10.97
C SER A 301 9.32 5.35 11.03
N ALA A 302 8.69 4.43 11.78
CA ALA A 302 9.14 3.04 11.88
C ALA A 302 9.12 2.31 10.52
N SER A 303 8.06 2.49 9.72
CA SER A 303 7.96 1.90 8.39
C SER A 303 9.03 2.45 7.44
N SER A 304 9.34 3.74 7.53
CA SER A 304 10.38 4.38 6.72
C SER A 304 11.77 3.88 7.08
N GLN A 305 12.06 3.68 8.37
CA GLN A 305 13.32 3.06 8.81
C GLN A 305 13.46 1.60 8.34
N GLN A 306 12.38 0.82 8.39
CA GLN A 306 12.38 -0.53 7.86
C GLN A 306 12.60 -0.54 6.34
N LEU A 307 12.01 0.43 5.64
CA LEU A 307 12.16 0.59 4.19
C LEU A 307 13.57 1.00 3.80
N LEU A 308 14.24 1.87 4.58
CA LEU A 308 15.66 2.20 4.45
C LEU A 308 16.53 0.93 4.58
N ALA A 309 16.37 0.16 5.65
CA ALA A 309 17.14 -1.06 5.86
C ALA A 309 16.93 -2.09 4.74
N SER A 310 15.68 -2.26 4.30
CA SER A 310 15.33 -3.14 3.17
C SER A 310 15.94 -2.64 1.86
N ALA A 311 16.03 -1.31 1.70
CA ALA A 311 16.60 -0.71 0.51
C ALA A 311 18.12 -0.89 0.43
N GLU A 312 18.82 -0.69 1.55
CA GLU A 312 20.27 -0.94 1.67
C GLU A 312 20.62 -2.42 1.47
N GLU A 313 19.80 -3.35 1.97
CA GLU A 313 19.97 -4.79 1.73
C GLU A 313 19.76 -5.17 0.27
N THR A 314 18.71 -4.61 -0.36
CA THR A 314 18.44 -4.83 -1.78
C THR A 314 19.55 -4.24 -2.65
N SER A 315 20.05 -3.05 -2.33
CA SER A 315 21.19 -2.42 -3.02
C SER A 315 22.45 -3.30 -2.95
N ARG A 316 22.81 -3.83 -1.78
CA ARG A 316 23.92 -4.79 -1.64
C ARG A 316 23.73 -6.04 -2.49
N THR A 317 22.51 -6.57 -2.53
CA THR A 317 22.19 -7.75 -3.36
C THR A 317 22.36 -7.43 -4.85
N ILE A 318 21.92 -6.26 -5.30
CA ILE A 318 22.10 -5.78 -6.67
C ILE A 318 23.58 -5.65 -7.02
N THR A 319 24.41 -5.11 -6.12
CA THR A 319 25.87 -5.06 -6.32
C THR A 319 26.46 -6.46 -6.52
N SER A 320 26.07 -7.44 -5.70
CA SER A 320 26.52 -8.83 -5.88
C SER A 320 26.02 -9.45 -7.19
N ILE A 321 24.83 -9.10 -7.67
CA ILE A 321 24.33 -9.51 -9.00
C ILE A 321 25.20 -8.91 -10.11
N ALA A 322 25.61 -7.65 -10.00
CA ALA A 322 26.50 -7.01 -10.96
C ALA A 322 27.89 -7.66 -10.98
N GLU A 323 28.46 -7.96 -9.82
CA GLU A 323 29.75 -8.67 -9.69
C GLU A 323 29.68 -10.07 -10.33
N THR A 324 28.67 -10.87 -9.97
CA THR A 324 28.48 -12.21 -10.55
C THR A 324 28.18 -12.17 -12.04
N SER A 325 27.48 -11.13 -12.53
CA SER A 325 27.29 -10.90 -13.97
C SER A 325 28.65 -10.67 -14.65
N SER A 326 29.52 -9.85 -14.09
CA SER A 326 30.87 -9.64 -14.63
C SER A 326 31.70 -10.94 -14.71
N GLU A 327 31.62 -11.78 -13.68
CA GLU A 327 32.26 -13.11 -13.68
C GLU A 327 31.70 -14.03 -14.77
N ILE A 328 30.37 -14.04 -14.96
CA ILE A 328 29.71 -14.83 -16.02
C ILE A 328 30.12 -14.36 -17.41
N ALA A 329 30.21 -13.03 -17.64
CA ALA A 329 30.65 -12.48 -18.92
C ALA A 329 32.08 -12.92 -19.23
N THR A 330 32.99 -12.79 -18.26
CA THR A 330 34.39 -13.24 -18.38
C THR A 330 34.47 -14.74 -18.65
N GLY A 331 33.69 -15.55 -17.94
CA GLY A 331 33.62 -17.00 -18.14
C GLY A 331 33.07 -17.39 -19.51
N SER A 332 32.09 -16.64 -20.03
CA SER A 332 31.53 -16.83 -21.37
C SER A 332 32.58 -16.51 -22.45
N GLU A 333 33.31 -15.42 -22.31
CA GLU A 333 34.39 -15.04 -23.23
C GLU A 333 35.53 -16.08 -23.24
N GLN A 334 35.94 -16.57 -22.07
CA GLN A 334 36.91 -17.67 -21.96
C GLN A 334 36.39 -18.96 -22.60
N THR A 335 35.10 -19.27 -22.46
CA THR A 335 34.47 -20.44 -23.10
C THR A 335 34.52 -20.32 -24.61
N THR A 336 34.17 -19.16 -25.16
CA THR A 336 34.24 -18.87 -26.59
C THR A 336 35.66 -19.08 -27.14
N HIS A 337 36.66 -18.56 -26.42
CA HIS A 337 38.06 -18.71 -26.80
C HIS A 337 38.51 -20.18 -26.79
N ARG A 338 38.15 -20.94 -25.74
CA ARG A 338 38.45 -22.37 -25.63
C ARG A 338 37.76 -23.21 -26.71
N MET A 339 36.52 -22.88 -27.06
CA MET A 339 35.79 -23.56 -28.14
C MET A 339 36.42 -23.27 -29.50
N SER A 340 36.86 -22.03 -29.74
CA SER A 340 37.57 -21.66 -30.97
C SER A 340 38.87 -22.45 -31.14
N SER A 341 39.67 -22.57 -30.07
CA SER A 341 40.87 -23.41 -30.07
C SER A 341 40.54 -24.91 -30.24
N SER A 342 39.40 -25.36 -29.71
CA SER A 342 38.98 -26.76 -29.86
C SER A 342 38.54 -27.07 -31.30
N LEU A 343 37.87 -26.13 -31.98
CA LEU A 343 37.53 -26.22 -33.39
C LEU A 343 38.77 -26.28 -34.28
N GLU A 344 39.80 -25.48 -34.00
CA GLU A 344 41.09 -25.55 -34.70
C GLU A 344 41.72 -26.94 -34.57
N LYS A 345 41.73 -27.51 -33.35
CA LYS A 345 42.21 -28.89 -33.12
C LYS A 345 41.40 -29.95 -33.83
N MET A 346 40.08 -29.76 -34.00
CA MET A 346 39.25 -30.67 -34.81
C MET A 346 39.62 -30.58 -36.29
N GLY A 347 39.96 -29.40 -36.80
CA GLY A 347 40.53 -29.24 -38.14
C GLY A 347 41.83 -30.03 -38.31
N SER A 348 42.74 -29.94 -37.34
CA SER A 348 43.98 -30.75 -37.35
C SER A 348 43.71 -32.25 -37.27
N LEU A 349 42.70 -32.68 -36.51
CA LEU A 349 42.29 -34.09 -36.42
C LEU A 349 41.75 -34.60 -37.76
N GLU A 350 40.97 -33.78 -38.47
CA GLU A 350 40.47 -34.11 -39.81
C GLU A 350 41.62 -34.29 -40.81
N GLU A 351 42.59 -33.39 -40.80
CA GLU A 351 43.79 -33.49 -41.64
C GLU A 351 44.59 -34.77 -41.33
N ALA A 352 44.80 -35.08 -40.04
CA ALA A 352 45.49 -36.29 -39.62
C ALA A 352 44.74 -37.57 -40.03
N ALA A 353 43.42 -37.60 -39.92
CA ALA A 353 42.60 -38.72 -40.36
C ALA A 353 42.67 -38.92 -41.88
N ARG A 354 42.63 -37.85 -42.68
CA ARG A 354 42.83 -37.93 -44.13
C ARG A 354 44.23 -38.44 -44.50
N PHE A 355 45.26 -38.03 -43.75
CA PHE A 355 46.61 -38.56 -43.92
C PHE A 355 46.68 -40.06 -43.63
N LEU A 356 46.07 -40.51 -42.52
CA LEU A 356 46.00 -41.93 -42.17
C LEU A 356 45.25 -42.75 -43.23
N PHE A 357 44.19 -42.20 -43.81
CA PHE A 357 43.46 -42.85 -44.91
C PHE A 357 44.37 -43.10 -46.12
N HIS A 358 45.17 -42.09 -46.51
CA HIS A 358 46.13 -42.25 -47.61
C HIS A 358 47.22 -43.28 -47.28
N GLN A 359 47.70 -43.32 -46.04
CA GLN A 359 48.66 -44.33 -45.61
C GLN A 359 48.06 -45.74 -45.61
N ALA A 360 46.80 -45.90 -45.21
CA ALA A 360 46.10 -47.18 -45.28
C ALA A 360 45.99 -47.68 -46.73
N GLU A 361 45.62 -46.79 -47.67
CA GLU A 361 45.63 -47.08 -49.12
C GLU A 361 46.99 -47.56 -49.62
N LEU A 362 48.08 -46.88 -49.23
CA LEU A 362 49.44 -47.28 -49.59
C LEU A 362 49.82 -48.66 -49.02
N VAL A 363 49.44 -48.95 -47.77
CA VAL A 363 49.66 -50.28 -47.17
C VAL A 363 48.85 -51.35 -47.91
N ARG A 364 47.63 -51.03 -48.34
CA ARG A 364 46.81 -51.94 -49.16
C ARG A 364 47.46 -52.28 -50.49
N GLU A 365 47.99 -51.27 -51.17
CA GLU A 365 48.68 -51.43 -52.46
C GLU A 365 49.94 -52.28 -52.30
N THR A 366 50.79 -51.95 -51.32
CA THR A 366 52.03 -52.71 -51.05
C THR A 366 51.76 -54.15 -50.61
N ALA A 367 50.68 -54.41 -49.85
CA ALA A 367 50.23 -55.75 -49.56
C ALA A 367 49.81 -56.50 -50.84
N ARG A 368 49.05 -55.86 -51.74
CA ARG A 368 48.66 -56.46 -53.02
C ARG A 368 49.87 -56.82 -53.90
N ASP A 369 50.87 -55.95 -53.94
CA ASP A 369 52.13 -56.19 -54.66
C ASP A 369 52.91 -57.37 -54.05
N MET A 370 53.02 -57.41 -52.72
CA MET A 370 53.67 -58.52 -52.01
C MET A 370 52.98 -59.86 -52.31
N ARG A 371 51.65 -59.87 -52.35
CA ARG A 371 50.88 -61.08 -52.71
C ARG A 371 51.24 -61.55 -54.12
N THR A 372 51.27 -60.62 -55.08
CA THR A 372 51.59 -60.91 -56.48
C THR A 372 53.00 -61.46 -56.63
N VAL A 373 53.98 -60.89 -55.92
CA VAL A 373 55.36 -61.37 -55.92
C VAL A 373 55.49 -62.74 -55.27
N ALA A 374 54.81 -62.98 -54.15
CA ALA A 374 54.82 -64.27 -53.47
C ALA A 374 54.14 -65.37 -54.30
N GLU A 375 53.00 -65.09 -54.96
CA GLU A 375 52.33 -66.01 -55.91
C GLU A 375 53.28 -66.39 -57.06
N LYS A 376 53.93 -65.40 -57.68
CA LYS A 376 54.92 -65.64 -58.75
C LYS A 376 56.13 -66.43 -58.24
N GLY A 377 56.61 -66.12 -57.03
CA GLY A 377 57.67 -66.86 -56.35
C GLY A 377 57.29 -68.33 -56.17
N GLY A 378 56.08 -68.61 -55.68
CA GLY A 378 55.57 -69.96 -55.46
C GLY A 378 55.54 -70.77 -56.76
N HIS A 379 55.00 -70.19 -57.83
CA HIS A 379 55.02 -70.82 -59.15
C HIS A 379 56.43 -71.14 -59.65
N THR A 380 57.40 -70.25 -59.41
CA THR A 380 58.80 -70.43 -59.84
C THR A 380 59.50 -71.53 -59.05
N VAL A 381 59.26 -71.59 -57.73
CA VAL A 381 59.80 -72.64 -56.85
C VAL A 381 59.18 -73.99 -57.20
N GLN A 382 57.87 -74.05 -57.46
CA GLN A 382 57.21 -75.28 -57.88
C GLN A 382 57.71 -75.79 -59.24
N ALA A 383 57.96 -74.89 -60.18
CA ALA A 383 58.61 -75.25 -61.45
C ALA A 383 60.04 -75.79 -61.23
N SER A 384 60.80 -75.20 -60.31
CA SER A 384 62.14 -75.67 -59.94
C SER A 384 62.11 -77.06 -59.30
N SER A 385 61.15 -77.32 -58.39
CA SER A 385 60.93 -78.63 -57.78
C SER A 385 60.63 -79.71 -58.84
N GLN A 386 59.75 -79.40 -59.80
CA GLN A 386 59.46 -80.32 -60.93
C GLN A 386 60.70 -80.62 -61.78
N LYS A 387 61.57 -79.63 -61.99
CA LYS A 387 62.84 -79.83 -62.71
C LYS A 387 63.82 -80.69 -61.92
N MET A 388 63.89 -80.52 -60.60
CA MET A 388 64.71 -81.38 -59.74
C MET A 388 64.25 -82.84 -59.79
N MET A 389 62.94 -83.11 -59.75
CA MET A 389 62.41 -84.47 -59.96
C MET A 389 62.80 -85.05 -61.33
N SER A 390 62.81 -84.24 -62.38
CA SER A 390 63.26 -84.69 -63.71
C SER A 390 64.77 -85.01 -63.75
N ILE A 391 65.58 -84.28 -62.97
CA ILE A 391 67.01 -84.55 -62.82
C ILE A 391 67.22 -85.84 -62.04
N GLU A 392 66.47 -86.07 -60.97
CA GLU A 392 66.49 -87.32 -60.20
C GLU A 392 66.22 -88.53 -61.11
N GLU A 393 65.17 -88.47 -61.93
CA GLU A 393 64.83 -89.50 -62.91
C GLU A 393 65.97 -89.73 -63.92
N THR A 394 66.58 -88.64 -64.42
CA THR A 394 67.72 -88.73 -65.36
C THR A 394 68.95 -89.36 -64.72
N MET A 395 69.25 -89.02 -63.46
CA MET A 395 70.34 -89.62 -62.71
C MET A 395 70.05 -91.11 -62.45
N SER A 396 68.83 -91.47 -62.07
CA SER A 396 68.42 -92.87 -61.89
C SER A 396 68.67 -93.71 -63.16
N ASN A 397 68.22 -93.22 -64.32
CA ASN A 397 68.46 -93.85 -65.63
C ASN A 397 69.96 -93.94 -65.98
N THR A 398 70.75 -92.95 -65.58
CA THR A 398 72.21 -92.94 -65.77
C THR A 398 72.88 -94.03 -64.91
N SER A 399 72.45 -94.18 -63.66
CA SER A 399 72.91 -95.27 -62.76
C SER A 399 72.69 -96.64 -63.40
N GLU A 400 71.48 -96.90 -63.92
CA GLU A 400 71.15 -98.17 -64.57
C GLU A 400 72.03 -98.44 -65.79
N THR A 401 72.24 -97.41 -66.62
CA THR A 401 73.07 -97.53 -67.84
C THR A 401 74.55 -97.78 -67.51
N VAL A 402 75.07 -97.12 -66.49
CA VAL A 402 76.47 -97.26 -66.04
C VAL A 402 76.70 -98.61 -65.35
N GLU A 403 75.72 -99.09 -64.57
CA GLU A 403 75.77 -100.43 -63.97
C GLU A 403 75.78 -101.52 -65.04
N ALA A 404 74.96 -101.38 -66.09
CA ALA A 404 74.98 -102.27 -67.25
C ALA A 404 76.34 -102.24 -67.98
N LEU A 405 76.99 -101.07 -68.09
CA LEU A 405 78.34 -100.96 -68.64
C LEU A 405 79.37 -101.67 -67.75
N GLY A 406 79.27 -101.54 -66.43
CA GLY A 406 80.12 -102.26 -65.46
C GLY A 406 80.02 -103.77 -65.61
N GLN A 407 78.79 -104.30 -65.75
CA GLN A 407 78.55 -105.73 -66.00
C GLN A 407 79.17 -106.19 -67.33
N ARG A 408 79.01 -105.42 -68.41
CA ARG A 408 79.62 -105.72 -69.73
C ARG A 408 81.14 -105.70 -69.66
N SER A 409 81.74 -104.73 -68.95
CA SER A 409 83.19 -104.66 -68.75
C SER A 409 83.71 -105.87 -67.96
N SER A 410 82.97 -106.32 -66.94
CA SER A 410 83.30 -107.57 -66.21
C SER A 410 83.29 -108.80 -67.12
N GLN A 411 82.28 -108.92 -68.00
CA GLN A 411 82.22 -109.99 -69.00
C GLN A 411 83.42 -109.94 -69.97
N ILE A 412 83.83 -108.74 -70.41
CA ILE A 412 85.02 -108.57 -71.25
C ILE A 412 86.26 -109.05 -70.49
N THR A 413 86.43 -108.71 -69.21
CA THR A 413 87.55 -109.22 -68.40
C THR A 413 87.61 -110.75 -68.40
N THR A 414 86.47 -111.43 -68.25
CA THR A 414 86.40 -112.90 -68.32
C THR A 414 86.84 -113.43 -69.70
N ILE A 415 86.37 -112.82 -70.78
CA ILE A 415 86.73 -113.20 -72.16
C ILE A 415 88.24 -113.00 -72.40
N ILE A 416 88.80 -111.88 -71.95
CA ILE A 416 90.24 -111.59 -72.07
C ILE A 416 91.07 -112.57 -71.24
N GLY A 417 90.58 -112.99 -70.06
CA GLY A 417 91.17 -114.09 -69.29
C GLY A 417 91.26 -115.38 -70.11
N THR A 418 90.16 -115.79 -70.74
CA THR A 418 90.13 -116.97 -71.63
C THR A 418 91.09 -116.81 -72.82
N ILE A 419 91.19 -115.62 -73.42
CA ILE A 419 92.13 -115.34 -74.52
C ILE A 419 93.58 -115.46 -74.03
N THR A 420 93.87 -114.97 -72.83
CA THR A 420 95.19 -115.07 -72.21
C THR A 420 95.56 -116.53 -71.96
N ASP A 421 94.62 -117.33 -71.42
CA ASP A 421 94.79 -118.77 -71.21
C ASP A 421 95.02 -119.51 -72.54
N ILE A 422 94.26 -119.18 -73.60
CA ILE A 422 94.44 -119.75 -74.95
C ILE A 422 95.81 -119.35 -75.50
N ALA A 423 96.23 -118.10 -75.35
CA ALA A 423 97.53 -117.62 -75.80
C ALA A 423 98.67 -118.33 -75.07
N GLU A 424 98.56 -118.55 -73.76
CA GLU A 424 99.53 -119.29 -72.95
C GLU A 424 99.60 -120.76 -73.36
N GLN A 425 98.44 -121.41 -73.57
CA GLN A 425 98.34 -122.77 -74.05
C GLN A 425 98.90 -122.91 -75.47
N THR A 426 98.65 -121.94 -76.35
CA THR A 426 99.17 -121.89 -77.72
C THR A 426 100.68 -121.68 -77.72
N ASN A 427 101.20 -120.82 -76.85
CA ASN A 427 102.64 -120.62 -76.65
C ASN A 427 103.33 -121.90 -76.15
N LEU A 428 102.70 -122.64 -75.22
CA LEU A 428 103.17 -123.95 -74.75
C LEU A 428 103.14 -125.02 -75.85
N LEU A 429 102.05 -125.10 -76.63
CA LEU A 429 101.92 -126.01 -77.76
C LEU A 429 102.96 -125.70 -78.86
N ALA A 430 103.16 -124.42 -79.15
CA ALA A 430 104.14 -123.94 -80.12
C ALA A 430 105.58 -124.19 -79.65
N LEU A 431 105.87 -124.03 -78.36
CA LEU A 431 107.16 -124.38 -77.76
C LEU A 431 107.43 -125.89 -77.86
N ASN A 432 106.45 -126.72 -77.54
CA ASN A 432 106.56 -128.18 -77.69
C ASN A 432 106.75 -128.59 -79.15
N ALA A 433 106.06 -127.94 -80.08
CA ALA A 433 106.22 -128.17 -81.52
C ALA A 433 107.60 -127.71 -82.03
N ALA A 434 108.13 -126.58 -81.54
CA ALA A 434 109.46 -126.09 -81.88
C ALA A 434 110.56 -127.03 -81.36
N ILE A 435 110.40 -127.59 -80.14
CA ILE A 435 111.28 -128.60 -79.57
C ILE A 435 111.28 -129.87 -80.43
N GLU A 436 110.12 -130.40 -80.81
CA GLU A 436 110.04 -131.64 -81.60
C GLU A 436 110.50 -131.44 -83.05
N ALA A 437 110.29 -130.25 -83.62
CA ALA A 437 110.84 -129.86 -84.92
C ALA A 437 112.37 -129.74 -84.91
N ALA A 438 112.97 -129.24 -83.82
CA ALA A 438 114.42 -129.25 -83.63
C ALA A 438 114.97 -130.68 -83.47
N ARG A 439 114.17 -131.60 -82.91
CA ARG A 439 114.50 -133.02 -82.72
C ARG A 439 114.52 -133.82 -84.03
N ALA A 440 113.71 -133.43 -85.02
CA ALA A 440 113.63 -134.05 -86.34
C ALA A 440 114.76 -133.64 -87.33
N GLY A 441 115.70 -132.79 -86.90
CA GLY A 441 116.87 -132.40 -87.70
C GLY A 441 116.51 -131.68 -89.02
N GLU A 442 117.24 -131.98 -90.11
CA GLU A 442 117.08 -131.31 -91.42
C GLU A 442 115.65 -131.43 -92.01
N HIS A 443 114.89 -132.49 -91.69
CA HIS A 443 113.51 -132.66 -92.13
C HIS A 443 112.49 -131.78 -91.36
N GLY A 444 112.86 -131.24 -90.20
CA GLY A 444 112.00 -130.44 -89.32
C GLY A 444 112.14 -128.91 -89.48
N ARG A 445 113.11 -128.42 -90.28
CA ARG A 445 113.41 -126.97 -90.41
C ARG A 445 112.21 -126.11 -90.78
N GLY A 446 111.37 -126.55 -91.72
CA GLY A 446 110.17 -125.81 -92.13
C GLY A 446 109.12 -125.72 -91.01
N PHE A 447 108.96 -126.79 -90.24
CA PHE A 447 108.05 -126.83 -89.09
C PHE A 447 108.56 -126.00 -87.90
N ALA A 448 109.87 -125.98 -87.66
CA ALA A 448 110.46 -125.17 -86.59
C ALA A 448 110.20 -123.68 -86.79
N VAL A 449 110.31 -123.18 -88.04
CA VAL A 449 110.02 -121.77 -88.37
C VAL A 449 108.55 -121.44 -88.12
N VAL A 450 107.63 -122.32 -88.51
CA VAL A 450 106.19 -122.11 -88.26
C VAL A 450 105.88 -122.15 -86.75
N ALA A 451 106.47 -123.10 -86.01
CA ALA A 451 106.27 -123.20 -84.57
C ALA A 451 106.80 -121.97 -83.81
N ASP A 452 107.97 -121.43 -84.17
CA ASP A 452 108.48 -120.19 -83.58
C ASP A 452 107.62 -118.97 -83.96
N GLU A 453 107.06 -118.91 -85.18
CA GLU A 453 106.15 -117.83 -85.58
C GLU A 453 104.81 -117.90 -84.81
N VAL A 454 104.27 -119.11 -84.60
CA VAL A 454 103.07 -119.31 -83.75
C VAL A 454 103.37 -118.96 -82.28
N ARG A 455 104.56 -119.31 -81.77
CA ARG A 455 105.01 -118.92 -80.42
C ARG A 455 105.06 -117.40 -80.27
N LYS A 456 105.61 -116.72 -81.27
CA LYS A 456 105.69 -115.25 -81.30
C LYS A 456 104.30 -114.60 -81.40
N LEU A 457 103.39 -115.14 -82.21
CA LEU A 457 102.00 -114.68 -82.31
C LEU A 457 101.22 -114.91 -81.00
N ALA A 458 101.47 -116.03 -80.32
CA ALA A 458 100.87 -116.33 -79.02
C ALA A 458 101.37 -115.37 -77.93
N GLU A 459 102.68 -115.08 -77.90
CA GLU A 459 103.26 -114.07 -76.99
C GLU A 459 102.73 -112.66 -77.29
N GLN A 460 102.61 -112.27 -78.56
CA GLN A 460 101.98 -111.02 -78.96
C GLN A 460 100.50 -110.95 -78.57
N SER A 461 99.76 -112.05 -78.71
CA SER A 461 98.36 -112.14 -78.28
C SER A 461 98.21 -112.01 -76.77
N ARG A 462 99.12 -112.63 -76.00
CA ARG A 462 99.20 -112.49 -74.54
C ARG A 462 99.49 -111.05 -74.12
N GLN A 463 100.43 -110.38 -74.80
CA GLN A 463 100.76 -108.98 -74.52
C GLN A 463 99.64 -108.02 -74.91
N ALA A 464 98.95 -108.27 -76.03
CA ALA A 464 97.76 -107.51 -76.44
C ALA A 464 96.59 -107.72 -75.47
N ALA A 465 96.33 -108.96 -75.05
CA ALA A 465 95.33 -109.29 -74.04
C ALA A 465 95.60 -108.56 -72.72
N LYS A 466 96.87 -108.52 -72.26
CA LYS A 466 97.27 -107.73 -71.09
C LYS A 466 96.95 -106.24 -71.26
N GLY A 467 97.27 -105.65 -72.41
CA GLY A 467 96.93 -104.25 -72.71
C GLY A 467 95.41 -103.98 -72.70
N VAL A 468 94.60 -104.90 -73.21
CA VAL A 468 93.13 -104.79 -73.12
C VAL A 468 92.64 -104.96 -71.67
N THR A 469 93.23 -105.86 -70.89
CA THR A 469 92.91 -106.00 -69.45
C THR A 469 93.15 -104.69 -68.69
N GLU A 470 94.27 -104.01 -68.95
CA GLU A 470 94.58 -102.71 -68.33
C GLU A 470 93.52 -101.65 -68.70
N ILE A 471 93.09 -101.59 -69.97
CA ILE A 471 92.01 -100.67 -70.43
C ILE A 471 90.68 -101.02 -69.75
N VAL A 472 90.29 -102.30 -69.71
CA VAL A 472 89.01 -102.72 -69.10
C VAL A 472 89.00 -102.48 -67.60
N HIS A 473 90.14 -102.67 -66.92
CA HIS A 473 90.28 -102.31 -65.51
C HIS A 473 90.10 -100.81 -65.30
N SER A 474 90.71 -99.96 -66.15
CA SER A 474 90.50 -98.51 -66.12
C SER A 474 89.01 -98.16 -66.30
N ILE A 475 88.31 -98.79 -67.25
CA ILE A 475 86.87 -98.60 -67.45
C ILE A 475 86.06 -99.01 -66.21
N GLN A 476 86.40 -100.12 -65.57
CA GLN A 476 85.74 -100.57 -64.34
C GLN A 476 85.95 -99.59 -63.18
N GLU A 477 87.16 -99.04 -63.04
CA GLU A 477 87.48 -98.01 -62.06
C GLU A 477 86.68 -96.72 -62.33
N GLU A 478 86.63 -96.27 -63.59
CA GLU A 478 85.81 -95.13 -64.01
C GLU A 478 84.31 -95.35 -63.76
N VAL A 479 83.77 -96.55 -64.04
CA VAL A 479 82.38 -96.91 -63.75
C VAL A 479 82.07 -96.80 -62.26
N ASN A 480 82.94 -97.32 -61.39
CA ASN A 480 82.76 -97.21 -59.94
C ASN A 480 82.77 -95.76 -59.46
N ILE A 481 83.64 -94.92 -60.04
CA ILE A 481 83.66 -93.48 -59.77
C ILE A 481 82.34 -92.83 -60.18
N ILE A 482 81.83 -93.15 -61.38
CA ILE A 482 80.56 -92.59 -61.88
C ILE A 482 79.38 -93.02 -61.02
N ILE A 483 79.30 -94.30 -60.61
CA ILE A 483 78.23 -94.78 -59.71
C ILE A 483 78.22 -94.00 -58.40
N LYS A 484 79.40 -93.79 -57.80
CA LYS A 484 79.53 -93.01 -56.57
C LYS A 484 79.10 -91.55 -56.78
N GLN A 485 79.60 -90.90 -57.83
CA GLN A 485 79.23 -89.53 -58.18
C GLN A 485 77.72 -89.38 -58.43
N ASN A 486 77.10 -90.37 -59.07
CA ASN A 486 75.67 -90.36 -59.36
C ASN A 486 74.84 -90.57 -58.09
N SER A 487 75.26 -91.50 -57.21
CA SER A 487 74.63 -91.69 -55.90
C SER A 487 74.71 -90.43 -55.04
N ASP A 488 75.83 -89.70 -55.06
CA ASP A 488 75.96 -88.45 -54.33
C ASP A 488 75.11 -87.35 -55.00
N GLY A 489 75.06 -87.32 -56.34
CA GLY A 489 74.17 -86.42 -57.10
C GLY A 489 72.68 -86.60 -56.78
N VAL A 490 72.20 -87.84 -56.62
CA VAL A 490 70.81 -88.12 -56.21
C VAL A 490 70.52 -87.56 -54.82
N LYS A 491 71.45 -87.70 -53.85
CA LYS A 491 71.28 -87.12 -52.51
C LYS A 491 71.17 -85.60 -52.56
N GLU A 492 72.00 -84.94 -53.35
CA GLU A 492 71.96 -83.48 -53.53
C GLU A 492 70.64 -83.03 -54.17
N VAL A 493 70.09 -83.79 -55.13
CA VAL A 493 68.78 -83.48 -55.73
C VAL A 493 67.64 -83.65 -54.74
N ILE A 494 67.64 -84.70 -53.92
CA ILE A 494 66.64 -84.90 -52.85
C ILE A 494 66.68 -83.75 -51.85
N ALA A 495 67.87 -83.36 -51.39
CA ALA A 495 68.04 -82.20 -50.53
C ALA A 495 67.55 -80.90 -51.20
N GLY A 496 67.81 -80.75 -52.50
CA GLY A 496 67.28 -79.64 -53.31
C GLY A 496 65.75 -79.60 -53.35
N VAL A 497 65.08 -80.76 -53.51
CA VAL A 497 63.62 -80.85 -53.47
C VAL A 497 63.08 -80.46 -52.09
N GLU A 498 63.70 -80.93 -51.00
CA GLU A 498 63.32 -80.57 -49.63
C GLU A 498 63.40 -79.05 -49.41
N ILE A 499 64.51 -78.41 -49.80
CA ILE A 499 64.68 -76.96 -49.73
C ILE A 499 63.62 -76.21 -50.55
N THR A 500 63.29 -76.69 -51.76
CA THR A 500 62.24 -76.06 -52.56
C THR A 500 60.86 -76.18 -51.91
N ASN A 501 60.55 -77.30 -51.26
CA ASN A 501 59.28 -77.47 -50.55
C ASN A 501 59.18 -76.56 -49.33
N GLU A 502 60.26 -76.42 -48.54
CA GLU A 502 60.33 -75.48 -47.41
C GLU A 502 60.18 -74.02 -47.87
N THR A 503 60.81 -73.67 -49.00
CA THR A 503 60.66 -72.35 -49.61
C THR A 503 59.22 -72.09 -50.06
N ASN A 504 58.55 -73.10 -50.63
CA ASN A 504 57.16 -72.98 -51.05
C ASN A 504 56.21 -72.79 -49.85
N ALA A 505 56.42 -73.53 -48.75
CA ALA A 505 55.67 -73.34 -47.51
C ALA A 505 55.84 -71.91 -46.94
N SER A 506 57.07 -71.39 -46.97
CA SER A 506 57.35 -70.01 -46.54
C SER A 506 56.62 -68.96 -47.40
N LEU A 507 56.49 -69.21 -48.72
CA LEU A 507 55.75 -68.33 -49.62
C LEU A 507 54.25 -68.40 -49.38
N GLU A 508 53.70 -69.57 -49.04
CA GLU A 508 52.30 -69.75 -48.65
C GLU A 508 51.98 -69.01 -47.34
N ASP A 509 52.89 -69.04 -46.37
CA ASP A 509 52.79 -68.26 -45.14
C ASP A 509 52.80 -66.74 -45.42
N ILE A 510 53.64 -66.27 -46.35
CA ILE A 510 53.63 -64.87 -46.80
C ILE A 510 52.26 -64.52 -47.39
N LEU A 511 51.69 -65.35 -48.28
CA LEU A 511 50.37 -65.11 -48.86
C LEU A 511 49.27 -64.99 -47.80
N ASN A 512 49.27 -65.90 -46.82
CA ASN A 512 48.33 -65.86 -45.70
C ASN A 512 48.50 -64.59 -44.86
N GLN A 513 49.74 -64.19 -44.58
CA GLN A 513 50.02 -62.99 -43.79
C GLN A 513 49.62 -61.72 -44.54
N THR A 514 49.88 -61.65 -45.84
CA THR A 514 49.46 -60.53 -46.70
C THR A 514 47.93 -60.42 -46.80
N SER A 515 47.22 -61.56 -46.84
CA SER A 515 45.75 -61.56 -46.79
C SER A 515 45.23 -61.01 -45.46
N LYS A 516 45.83 -61.39 -44.33
CA LYS A 516 45.49 -60.82 -43.01
C LYS A 516 45.76 -59.32 -42.95
N THR A 517 46.88 -58.86 -43.50
CA THR A 517 47.21 -57.43 -43.58
C THR A 517 46.13 -56.66 -44.35
N SER A 518 45.60 -57.22 -45.44
CA SER A 518 44.53 -56.56 -46.21
C SER A 518 43.25 -56.37 -45.37
N VAL A 519 42.84 -57.39 -44.61
CA VAL A 519 41.67 -57.31 -43.72
C VAL A 519 41.85 -56.23 -42.64
N VAL A 520 43.03 -56.18 -42.02
CA VAL A 520 43.35 -55.17 -41.00
C VAL A 520 43.34 -53.75 -41.59
N VAL A 521 43.77 -53.59 -42.84
CA VAL A 521 43.72 -52.30 -43.53
C VAL A 521 42.29 -51.87 -43.83
N ASP A 522 41.41 -52.79 -44.23
CA ASP A 522 39.99 -52.49 -44.44
C ASP A 522 39.33 -52.04 -43.12
N GLU A 523 39.58 -52.74 -42.01
CA GLU A 523 39.11 -52.33 -40.67
C GLU A 523 39.66 -50.95 -40.25
N MET A 524 40.92 -50.67 -40.59
CA MET A 524 41.55 -49.37 -40.31
C MET A 524 40.85 -48.24 -41.06
N VAL A 525 40.49 -48.46 -42.32
CA VAL A 525 39.75 -47.48 -43.14
C VAL A 525 38.37 -47.20 -42.53
N ASP A 526 37.65 -48.23 -42.08
CA ASP A 526 36.35 -48.07 -41.43
C ASP A 526 36.45 -47.22 -40.14
N HIS A 527 37.45 -47.49 -39.29
CA HIS A 527 37.68 -46.71 -38.06
C HIS A 527 38.11 -45.27 -38.33
N ILE A 528 38.87 -45.01 -39.40
CA ILE A 528 39.21 -43.64 -39.82
C ILE A 528 37.95 -42.90 -40.23
N GLN A 529 37.04 -43.53 -40.97
CA GLN A 529 35.78 -42.93 -41.38
C GLN A 529 34.86 -42.63 -40.19
N GLU A 530 34.79 -43.54 -39.22
CA GLU A 530 34.06 -43.32 -37.97
C GLU A 530 34.63 -42.13 -37.18
N THR A 531 35.96 -42.03 -37.09
CA THR A 531 36.66 -40.92 -36.43
C THR A 531 36.35 -39.58 -37.10
N LEU A 532 36.30 -39.53 -38.44
CA LEU A 532 35.91 -38.32 -39.19
C LEU A 532 34.47 -37.90 -38.88
N ASN A 533 33.54 -38.85 -38.84
CA ASN A 533 32.13 -38.57 -38.52
C ASN A 533 31.98 -38.03 -37.09
N LEU A 534 32.63 -38.65 -36.11
CA LEU A 534 32.67 -38.20 -34.72
C LEU A 534 33.30 -36.81 -34.59
N SER A 535 34.40 -36.55 -35.28
CA SER A 535 35.05 -35.23 -35.30
C SER A 535 34.09 -34.14 -35.78
N GLN A 536 33.32 -34.41 -36.84
CA GLN A 536 32.33 -33.47 -37.37
C GLN A 536 31.18 -33.20 -36.38
N GLU A 537 30.69 -34.23 -35.69
CA GLU A 537 29.65 -34.10 -34.67
C GLU A 537 30.15 -33.27 -33.47
N VAL A 538 31.38 -33.52 -33.03
CA VAL A 538 32.04 -32.77 -31.94
C VAL A 538 32.27 -31.31 -32.36
N ALA A 539 32.73 -31.05 -33.58
CA ALA A 539 32.90 -29.70 -34.11
C ALA A 539 31.56 -28.93 -34.14
N THR A 540 30.49 -29.58 -34.56
CA THR A 540 29.13 -28.99 -34.55
C THR A 540 28.68 -28.67 -33.12
N SER A 541 28.96 -29.56 -32.17
CA SER A 541 28.65 -29.34 -30.75
C SER A 541 29.43 -28.16 -30.17
N PHE A 542 30.71 -28.02 -30.50
CA PHE A 542 31.51 -26.85 -30.08
C PHE A 542 30.99 -25.55 -30.68
N ALA A 543 30.55 -25.55 -31.94
CA ALA A 543 29.94 -24.37 -32.56
C ALA A 543 28.66 -23.94 -31.80
N HIS A 544 27.82 -24.89 -31.41
CA HIS A 544 26.61 -24.61 -30.63
C HIS A 544 26.93 -24.10 -29.21
N VAL A 545 27.96 -24.64 -28.55
CA VAL A 545 28.44 -24.10 -27.25
C VAL A 545 28.93 -22.65 -27.41
N ASN A 546 29.58 -22.33 -28.54
CA ASN A 546 30.03 -20.97 -28.85
C ASN A 546 28.85 -20.00 -28.99
N GLU A 547 27.78 -20.41 -29.66
CA GLU A 547 26.54 -19.63 -29.79
C GLU A 547 25.87 -19.40 -28.43
N ILE A 548 25.79 -20.43 -27.58
CA ILE A 548 25.26 -20.31 -26.22
C ILE A 548 26.12 -19.36 -25.38
N ALA A 549 27.44 -19.46 -25.47
CA ALA A 549 28.35 -18.58 -24.73
C ALA A 549 28.18 -17.11 -25.17
N ALA A 550 28.04 -16.85 -26.47
CA ALA A 550 27.76 -15.51 -26.99
C ALA A 550 26.40 -14.96 -26.52
N ALA A 551 25.35 -15.77 -26.55
CA ALA A 551 24.04 -15.40 -26.04
C ALA A 551 24.06 -15.15 -24.52
N THR A 552 24.82 -15.96 -23.77
CA THR A 552 25.01 -15.79 -22.33
C THR A 552 25.68 -14.45 -22.04
N ALA A 553 26.76 -14.12 -22.74
CA ALA A 553 27.44 -12.82 -22.60
C ALA A 553 26.48 -11.63 -22.85
N SER A 554 25.67 -11.69 -23.92
CA SER A 554 24.69 -10.63 -24.23
C SER A 554 23.58 -10.52 -23.17
N ASN A 555 23.06 -11.64 -22.67
CA ASN A 555 22.07 -11.63 -21.58
C ASN A 555 22.66 -11.10 -20.28
N THR A 556 23.94 -11.39 -20.04
CA THR A 556 24.69 -10.89 -18.90
C THR A 556 24.91 -9.38 -18.97
N GLU A 557 25.20 -8.80 -20.14
CA GLU A 557 25.23 -7.35 -20.33
C GLU A 557 23.88 -6.71 -20.00
N THR A 558 22.78 -7.33 -20.45
CA THR A 558 21.43 -6.86 -20.13
C THR A 558 21.14 -6.92 -18.62
N THR A 559 21.63 -7.97 -17.95
CA THR A 559 21.49 -8.14 -16.50
C THR A 559 22.32 -7.11 -15.73
N ALA A 560 23.53 -6.79 -16.22
CA ALA A 560 24.37 -5.74 -15.65
C ALA A 560 23.69 -4.38 -15.76
N ALA A 561 23.15 -4.03 -16.94
CA ALA A 561 22.40 -2.79 -17.15
C ALA A 561 21.17 -2.69 -16.23
N ALA A 562 20.39 -3.77 -16.10
CA ALA A 562 19.25 -3.83 -15.18
C ALA A 562 19.67 -3.70 -13.71
N SER A 563 20.87 -4.18 -13.36
CA SER A 563 21.43 -4.02 -12.02
C SER A 563 21.85 -2.58 -11.74
N GLU A 564 22.41 -1.87 -12.72
CA GLU A 564 22.70 -0.44 -12.60
C GLU A 564 21.42 0.39 -12.41
N GLU A 565 20.39 0.15 -13.23
CA GLU A 565 19.08 0.79 -13.07
C GLU A 565 18.43 0.46 -11.72
N GLY A 566 18.52 -0.80 -11.30
CA GLY A 566 18.06 -1.26 -10.00
C GLY A 566 18.76 -0.54 -8.85
N SER A 567 20.08 -0.35 -8.93
CA SER A 567 20.86 0.37 -7.92
C SER A 567 20.40 1.82 -7.81
N ALA A 568 20.24 2.51 -8.94
CA ALA A 568 19.73 3.89 -8.97
C ALA A 568 18.30 4.00 -8.39
N ALA A 569 17.43 3.04 -8.68
CA ALA A 569 16.10 2.98 -8.10
C ALA A 569 16.17 2.82 -6.57
N MET A 570 17.08 1.99 -6.05
CA MET A 570 17.25 1.80 -4.61
C MET A 570 17.82 3.05 -3.91
N GLU A 571 18.69 3.82 -4.56
CA GLU A 571 19.12 5.13 -4.05
C GLU A 571 17.92 6.10 -3.92
N GLN A 572 17.04 6.14 -4.92
CA GLN A 572 15.83 6.97 -4.86
C GLN A 572 14.86 6.53 -3.76
N VAL A 573 14.69 5.21 -3.57
CA VAL A 573 13.89 4.65 -2.49
C VAL A 573 14.47 5.02 -1.13
N THR A 574 15.80 4.94 -0.98
CA THR A 574 16.52 5.32 0.23
C THR A 574 16.32 6.80 0.54
N ALA A 575 16.47 7.68 -0.45
CA ALA A 575 16.21 9.11 -0.30
C ALA A 575 14.76 9.40 0.13
N SER A 576 13.79 8.76 -0.52
CA SER A 576 12.36 8.93 -0.24
C SER A 576 11.99 8.45 1.17
N ALA A 577 12.55 7.32 1.60
CA ALA A 577 12.34 6.76 2.93
C ALA A 577 12.95 7.66 4.01
N SER A 578 14.14 8.19 3.77
CA SER A 578 14.77 9.18 4.65
C SER A 578 13.90 10.44 4.79
N GLU A 579 13.37 10.95 3.67
CA GLU A 579 12.47 12.11 3.69
C GLU A 579 11.17 11.82 4.47
N LEU A 580 10.53 10.67 4.25
CA LEU A 580 9.33 10.26 4.99
C LEU A 580 9.60 10.15 6.50
N SER A 581 10.74 9.58 6.88
CA SER A 581 11.17 9.52 8.28
C SER A 581 11.33 10.91 8.87
N GLN A 582 11.93 11.85 8.14
CA GLN A 582 12.12 13.23 8.59
C GLN A 582 10.79 13.99 8.69
N GLN A 583 9.88 13.81 7.73
CA GLN A 583 8.54 14.41 7.75
C GLN A 583 7.70 13.87 8.92
N ALA A 584 7.79 12.57 9.20
CA ALA A 584 7.12 11.96 10.35
C ALA A 584 7.65 12.50 11.69
N GLU A 585 8.97 12.66 11.83
CA GLU A 585 9.56 13.25 13.03
C GLU A 585 9.16 14.73 13.20
N LYS A 586 9.15 15.51 12.12
CA LYS A 586 8.67 16.90 12.14
C LYS A 586 7.18 16.99 12.52
N LEU A 587 6.35 16.07 12.03
CA LEU A 587 4.94 15.99 12.41
C LEU A 587 4.77 15.64 13.89
N LYS A 588 5.58 14.71 14.40
CA LYS A 588 5.64 14.35 15.82
C LYS A 588 6.08 15.53 16.68
N GLU A 589 7.08 16.30 16.26
CA GLU A 589 7.54 17.52 16.95
C GLU A 589 6.42 18.57 17.01
N LEU A 590 5.74 18.84 15.88
CA LEU A 590 4.59 19.75 15.85
C LEU A 590 3.46 19.32 16.80
N ILE A 591 3.19 18.02 16.87
CA ILE A 591 2.14 17.46 17.72
C ILE A 591 2.56 17.40 19.19
N SER A 592 3.85 17.28 19.49
CA SER A 592 4.38 17.25 20.86
C SER A 592 4.08 18.53 21.65
N SER A 593 3.78 19.64 20.96
CA SER A 593 3.30 20.88 21.57
C SER A 593 1.95 20.72 22.28
N PHE A 594 1.09 19.83 21.78
CA PHE A 594 -0.21 19.52 22.37
C PHE A 594 -0.05 18.54 23.53
N LYS A 595 -0.64 18.90 24.67
CA LYS A 595 -0.71 18.01 25.83
C LYS A 595 -2.04 17.27 25.82
N ILE A 596 -1.99 15.94 25.72
CA ILE A 596 -3.17 15.08 25.48
C ILE A 596 -3.53 14.27 26.72
#